data_AF-A0A9P6LVS7-F1
#
_entry.id   AF-A0A9P6LVS7-F1
#
_cell.length_a   1.000
_cell.length_b   1.000
_cell.length_c   1.000
_cell.angle_alpha   90.00
_cell.angle_beta   90.00
_cell.angle_gamma   90.00
#
_symmetry.space_group_name_H-M   'P 1'
#
loop_
_entity.id
_entity.type
_entity.pdbx_description
1 polymer ?
#
loop_
_entity_poly.entity_id
_entity_poly.type
_entity_poly.pdbx_seq_one_letter_code
_entity_poly.pdbx_strand_id
1 'polypeptide(L)'
;MKQPVKDHATLYAGVEDLASHHRFQRHDGQPEKQAFNENEEDDGNNVDDTDPICGSTFDMTCGHVGDAIFNCEEVDEEPVLIERCPSNFCTSGETKCVILGPCMCKDPGQICGSTFDTSCNLNADSLYYCSGVGSTPSEIQSCKSDSKTKFKFTESCPRDASGCAFKDDPVDPTDPCVCTQANSTLCGTDFPEQCGYIAAAVYTCPKQPARPQLVSKCPEDNQCANRRKVLRVS
;
A
#
# COMPACT_ATOMS: atom_id res chain seq x y z
N MET A 1 -18.19 -54.40 24.79
CA MET A 1 -19.06 -54.51 23.60
C MET A 1 -18.57 -53.50 22.58
N LYS A 2 -17.91 -53.97 21.51
CA LYS A 2 -17.33 -53.12 20.46
C LYS A 2 -18.41 -52.75 19.45
N GLN A 3 -18.67 -51.47 19.24
CA GLN A 3 -19.45 -50.97 18.10
C GLN A 3 -18.48 -50.59 16.96
N PRO A 4 -18.73 -51.01 15.71
CA PRO A 4 -18.06 -50.48 14.53
C PRO A 4 -18.96 -49.44 13.83
N VAL A 5 -18.54 -49.03 12.62
CA VAL A 5 -19.17 -48.14 11.60
C VAL A 5 -19.02 -46.62 11.79
N LYS A 6 -18.69 -45.81 10.77
CA LYS A 6 -18.78 -45.94 9.29
C LYS A 6 -17.74 -45.02 8.62
N ASP A 7 -17.06 -45.51 7.59
CA ASP A 7 -16.34 -44.70 6.60
C ASP A 7 -17.33 -43.96 5.70
N HIS A 8 -17.12 -42.66 5.52
CA HIS A 8 -17.81 -41.83 4.52
C HIS A 8 -16.80 -41.42 3.44
N ALA A 9 -16.76 -42.21 2.37
CA ALA A 9 -16.15 -41.81 1.10
C ALA A 9 -17.09 -40.84 0.40
N THR A 10 -16.66 -39.60 0.17
CA THR A 10 -17.37 -38.65 -0.69
C THR A 10 -16.59 -38.48 -1.98
N LEU A 11 -17.16 -39.04 -3.06
CA LEU A 11 -16.80 -38.73 -4.44
C LEU A 11 -17.07 -37.24 -4.70
N TYR A 12 -16.13 -36.53 -5.31
CA TYR A 12 -16.47 -35.38 -6.14
C TYR A 12 -15.99 -35.63 -7.57
N ALA A 13 -16.99 -35.71 -8.44
CA ALA A 13 -16.90 -35.82 -9.87
C ALA A 13 -16.37 -34.52 -10.49
N GLY A 14 -15.78 -34.68 -11.67
CA GLY A 14 -15.13 -33.64 -12.45
C GLY A 14 -16.05 -32.50 -12.86
N VAL A 15 -15.38 -31.40 -13.20
CA VAL A 15 -15.94 -30.32 -14.01
C VAL A 15 -15.10 -30.24 -15.28
N GLU A 16 -15.79 -30.42 -16.38
CA GLU A 16 -15.28 -30.49 -17.73
C GLU A 16 -14.85 -29.11 -18.24
N ASP A 17 -13.83 -29.15 -19.08
CA ASP A 17 -13.37 -28.13 -20.00
C ASP A 17 -14.51 -27.36 -20.70
N LEU A 18 -14.52 -26.05 -20.54
CA LEU A 18 -15.17 -25.13 -21.48
C LEU A 18 -14.11 -24.19 -22.04
N ALA A 19 -13.35 -24.72 -23.01
CA ALA A 19 -12.54 -23.96 -23.94
C ALA A 19 -13.46 -23.11 -24.84
N SER A 20 -13.75 -21.89 -24.39
CA SER A 20 -14.47 -20.89 -25.19
C SER A 20 -13.52 -20.30 -26.24
N HIS A 21 -13.65 -20.80 -27.47
CA HIS A 21 -13.02 -20.26 -28.67
C HIS A 21 -13.59 -18.86 -28.99
N HIS A 22 -12.93 -17.80 -28.53
CA HIS A 22 -13.12 -16.47 -29.10
C HIS A 22 -12.34 -16.36 -30.41
N ARG A 23 -13.08 -16.57 -31.49
CA ARG A 23 -12.70 -16.37 -32.89
C ARG A 23 -12.43 -14.87 -33.11
N PHE A 24 -11.17 -14.46 -33.06
CA PHE A 24 -10.71 -13.14 -33.45
C PHE A 24 -10.91 -12.98 -34.96
N GLN A 25 -11.96 -12.25 -35.37
CA GLN A 25 -12.11 -11.80 -36.75
C GLN A 25 -11.10 -10.67 -36.97
N ARG A 26 -10.13 -10.90 -37.86
CA ARG A 26 -9.27 -9.85 -38.39
C ARG A 26 -10.13 -9.05 -39.37
N HIS A 27 -10.51 -7.84 -38.97
CA HIS A 27 -10.96 -6.84 -39.93
C HIS A 27 -9.71 -6.27 -40.59
N ASP A 28 -9.42 -6.72 -41.81
CA ASP A 28 -8.55 -6.02 -42.75
C ASP A 28 -9.24 -4.71 -43.16
N GLY A 29 -9.11 -3.69 -42.31
CA GLY A 29 -9.53 -2.32 -42.57
C GLY A 29 -8.39 -1.55 -43.22
N GLN A 30 -8.65 -1.03 -44.42
CA GLN A 30 -7.76 -0.22 -45.24
C GLN A 30 -7.08 0.93 -44.48
N PRO A 31 -5.85 1.32 -44.86
CA PRO A 31 -5.25 2.56 -44.39
C PRO A 31 -5.96 3.75 -45.06
N GLU A 32 -6.99 4.29 -44.40
CA GLU A 32 -7.44 5.65 -44.70
C GLU A 32 -6.32 6.61 -44.31
N LYS A 33 -5.74 7.22 -45.33
CA LYS A 33 -4.87 8.39 -45.21
C LYS A 33 -5.72 9.53 -44.66
N GLN A 34 -5.84 9.60 -43.34
CA GLN A 34 -6.29 10.82 -42.67
C GLN A 34 -5.17 11.84 -42.82
N ALA A 35 -5.43 12.85 -43.65
CA ALA A 35 -4.66 14.07 -43.65
C ALA A 35 -4.84 14.70 -42.26
N PHE A 36 -3.79 14.66 -41.44
CA PHE A 36 -3.70 15.48 -40.25
C PHE A 36 -3.66 16.94 -40.74
N ASN A 37 -4.74 17.67 -40.48
CA ASN A 37 -4.73 19.12 -40.55
C ASN A 37 -3.91 19.60 -39.36
N GLU A 38 -2.70 20.08 -39.65
CA GLU A 38 -1.87 20.89 -38.75
C GLU A 38 -2.55 22.25 -38.55
N ASN A 39 -3.59 22.27 -37.72
CA ASN A 39 -4.09 23.48 -37.09
C ASN A 39 -4.05 23.22 -35.58
N GLU A 40 -2.85 23.00 -35.04
CA GLU A 40 -2.59 23.24 -33.62
C GLU A 40 -2.60 24.75 -33.44
N GLU A 41 -3.78 25.29 -33.16
CA GLU A 41 -3.90 26.51 -32.38
C GLU A 41 -3.39 26.15 -30.98
N ASP A 42 -2.08 26.26 -30.84
CA ASP A 42 -1.31 26.23 -29.61
C ASP A 42 -1.80 27.36 -28.72
N ASP A 43 -2.89 27.09 -27.99
CA ASP A 43 -3.42 27.93 -26.92
C ASP A 43 -2.45 27.90 -25.73
N GLY A 44 -1.26 28.48 -25.93
CA GLY A 44 -0.74 29.55 -25.09
C GLY A 44 -0.75 29.33 -23.57
N ASN A 45 -0.65 28.10 -23.10
CA ASN A 45 -0.27 27.82 -21.73
C ASN A 45 1.23 27.55 -21.74
N ASN A 46 1.97 28.63 -22.02
CA ASN A 46 3.41 28.71 -21.84
C ASN A 46 3.66 28.63 -20.33
N VAL A 47 3.51 27.42 -19.79
CA VAL A 47 4.01 27.06 -18.47
C VAL A 47 5.50 27.23 -18.61
N ASP A 48 6.02 28.27 -17.96
CA ASP A 48 7.45 28.52 -17.88
C ASP A 48 8.05 27.26 -17.23
N ASP A 49 8.56 26.31 -18.03
CA ASP A 49 9.12 25.01 -17.59
C ASP A 49 10.40 25.15 -16.74
N THR A 50 10.67 26.38 -16.28
CA THR A 50 11.76 26.78 -15.40
C THR A 50 11.36 26.74 -13.92
N ASP A 51 10.12 26.35 -13.60
CA ASP A 51 9.74 26.14 -12.20
C ASP A 51 10.56 25.00 -11.59
N PRO A 52 11.09 25.17 -10.36
CA PRO A 52 11.85 24.11 -9.70
C PRO A 52 11.02 22.83 -9.58
N ILE A 53 11.63 21.70 -9.91
CA ILE A 53 10.98 20.40 -9.88
C ILE A 53 11.54 19.54 -8.76
N CYS A 54 10.63 18.78 -8.16
CA CYS A 54 10.98 17.85 -7.13
C CYS A 54 11.72 16.63 -7.68
N GLY A 55 12.79 16.22 -7.00
CA GLY A 55 13.62 15.07 -7.35
C GLY A 55 12.86 13.75 -7.41
N SER A 56 11.76 13.62 -6.66
CA SER A 56 10.89 12.42 -6.69
C SER A 56 10.08 12.27 -7.98
N THR A 57 10.12 13.27 -8.87
CA THR A 57 9.54 13.18 -10.23
C THR A 57 10.43 12.41 -11.19
N PHE A 58 11.74 12.34 -10.93
CA PHE A 58 12.67 11.63 -11.80
C PHE A 58 12.60 10.11 -11.57
N ASP A 59 12.83 9.35 -12.64
CA ASP A 59 13.05 7.92 -12.53
C ASP A 59 14.34 7.67 -11.73
N MET A 60 14.31 6.68 -10.82
CA MET A 60 15.47 6.33 -9.98
C MET A 60 16.71 5.94 -10.81
N THR A 61 16.54 5.51 -12.06
CA THR A 61 17.64 5.16 -12.97
C THR A 61 18.43 6.37 -13.46
N CYS A 62 17.86 7.59 -13.38
CA CYS A 62 18.53 8.83 -13.74
C CYS A 62 19.60 9.27 -12.72
N GLY A 63 19.64 8.66 -11.53
CA GLY A 63 20.66 8.96 -10.50
C GLY A 63 20.43 10.26 -9.73
N HIS A 64 19.32 10.95 -9.97
CA HIS A 64 18.90 12.11 -9.18
C HIS A 64 18.45 11.69 -7.78
N VAL A 65 18.61 12.58 -6.81
CA VAL A 65 18.24 12.32 -5.42
C VAL A 65 16.78 12.68 -5.22
N GLY A 66 15.94 11.71 -4.84
CA GLY A 66 14.49 11.89 -4.74
C GLY A 66 14.02 12.92 -3.70
N ASP A 67 14.90 13.33 -2.78
CA ASP A 67 14.62 14.26 -1.68
C ASP A 67 15.18 15.67 -1.91
N ALA A 68 15.40 16.05 -3.17
CA ALA A 68 15.98 17.33 -3.52
C ALA A 68 15.10 18.13 -4.50
N ILE A 69 15.35 19.43 -4.60
CA ILE A 69 14.75 20.33 -5.60
C ILE A 69 15.78 20.58 -6.69
N PHE A 70 15.34 20.49 -7.94
CA PHE A 70 16.15 20.70 -9.14
C PHE A 70 15.58 21.83 -9.99
N ASN A 71 16.41 22.47 -10.79
CA ASN A 71 16.02 23.42 -11.81
C ASN A 71 16.41 22.92 -13.20
N CYS A 72 15.61 23.21 -14.21
CA CYS A 72 16.04 23.11 -15.60
C CYS A 72 16.23 24.55 -16.14
N GLU A 73 17.40 24.88 -16.67
CA GLU A 73 17.61 26.22 -17.27
C GLU A 73 16.95 26.29 -18.65
N GLU A 74 17.05 25.22 -19.44
CA GLU A 74 16.35 25.05 -20.70
C GLU A 74 15.69 23.65 -20.81
N VAL A 75 14.75 23.51 -21.77
CA VAL A 75 14.15 22.22 -22.10
C VAL A 75 15.23 21.25 -22.60
N ASP A 76 15.17 19.99 -22.18
CA ASP A 76 16.13 18.92 -22.49
C ASP A 76 17.54 19.06 -21.88
N GLU A 77 17.76 20.01 -20.96
CA GLU A 77 19.02 20.10 -20.20
C GLU A 77 19.06 19.21 -18.95
N GLU A 78 20.28 18.91 -18.47
CA GLU A 78 20.48 18.13 -17.26
C GLU A 78 20.03 18.94 -16.03
N PRO A 79 19.09 18.42 -15.20
CA PRO A 79 18.58 19.16 -14.05
C PRO A 79 19.67 19.51 -13.04
N VAL A 80 19.75 20.78 -12.66
CA VAL A 80 20.73 21.28 -11.69
C VAL A 80 20.14 21.21 -10.28
N LEU A 81 20.86 20.55 -9.36
CA LEU A 81 20.48 20.48 -7.95
C LEU A 81 20.49 21.89 -7.31
N ILE A 82 19.33 22.35 -6.84
CA ILE A 82 19.18 23.61 -6.10
C ILE A 82 19.44 23.39 -4.61
N GLU A 83 18.66 22.49 -3.99
CA GLU A 83 18.73 22.21 -2.55
C GLU A 83 18.32 20.77 -2.24
N ARG A 84 18.84 20.25 -1.12
CA ARG A 84 18.35 18.99 -0.53
C ARG A 84 17.37 19.30 0.59
N CYS A 85 16.26 18.59 0.62
CA CYS A 85 15.22 18.84 1.61
C CYS A 85 15.65 18.35 3.00
N PRO A 86 15.60 19.20 4.04
CA PRO A 86 15.97 18.80 5.41
C PRO A 86 15.10 17.67 5.98
N SER A 87 13.89 17.52 5.45
CA SER A 87 12.97 16.42 5.75
C SER A 87 13.39 15.09 5.12
N ASN A 88 14.41 15.07 4.25
CA ASN A 88 14.73 13.99 3.32
C ASN A 88 13.51 13.57 2.48
N PHE A 89 12.63 14.53 2.19
CA PHE A 89 11.43 14.29 1.42
C PHE A 89 11.09 15.48 0.54
N CYS A 90 10.71 15.16 -0.69
CA CYS A 90 10.24 16.10 -1.67
C CYS A 90 9.03 15.48 -2.39
N THR A 91 7.91 16.20 -2.46
CA THR A 91 6.68 15.71 -3.09
C THR A 91 6.64 16.08 -4.57
N SER A 92 6.27 15.13 -5.43
CA SER A 92 6.03 15.38 -6.85
C SER A 92 5.06 16.57 -7.05
N GLY A 93 5.44 17.51 -7.91
CA GLY A 93 4.68 18.74 -8.19
C GLY A 93 4.94 19.91 -7.23
N GLU A 94 5.72 19.73 -6.16
CA GLU A 94 6.12 20.84 -5.29
C GLU A 94 7.41 21.51 -5.81
N THR A 95 7.43 22.83 -5.77
CA THR A 95 8.58 23.65 -6.20
C THR A 95 9.53 24.00 -5.05
N LYS A 96 9.24 23.54 -3.82
CA LYS A 96 10.01 23.82 -2.61
C LYS A 96 10.04 22.62 -1.68
N CYS A 97 11.07 22.55 -0.85
CA CYS A 97 11.14 21.55 0.20
C CYS A 97 10.02 21.73 1.23
N VAL A 98 9.23 20.68 1.42
CA VAL A 98 8.18 20.66 2.45
C VAL A 98 8.83 20.39 3.80
N ILE A 99 8.70 21.37 4.71
CA ILE A 99 9.10 21.21 6.10
C ILE A 99 8.00 20.43 6.81
N LEU A 100 8.26 19.15 7.09
CA LEU A 100 7.33 18.31 7.84
C LEU A 100 7.35 18.71 9.32
N GLY A 101 6.16 18.91 9.88
CA GLY A 101 6.02 19.07 11.33
C GLY A 101 6.48 17.80 12.08
N PRO A 102 6.90 17.91 13.35
CA PRO A 102 7.41 16.78 14.14
C PRO A 102 6.38 15.65 14.34
N CYS A 103 5.10 15.96 14.10
CA CYS A 103 3.96 15.08 14.28
C CYS A 103 3.37 14.55 12.98
N MET A 104 4.03 14.82 11.85
CA MET A 104 3.60 14.33 10.55
C MET A 104 4.35 13.05 10.21
N CYS A 105 3.68 12.17 9.46
CA CYS A 105 4.26 10.94 8.97
C CYS A 105 5.42 11.22 8.03
N LYS A 106 6.55 10.54 8.24
CA LYS A 106 7.71 10.59 7.33
C LYS A 106 7.62 9.56 6.22
N ASP A 107 6.91 8.47 6.47
CA ASP A 107 6.71 7.36 5.55
C ASP A 107 5.23 6.94 5.55
N PRO A 108 4.70 6.45 4.41
CA PRO A 108 3.39 5.80 4.38
C PRO A 108 3.40 4.46 5.12
N GLY A 109 2.24 4.00 5.57
CA GLY A 109 2.05 2.68 6.17
C GLY A 109 1.85 2.71 7.68
N GLN A 110 2.18 1.60 8.34
CA GLN A 110 2.01 1.43 9.78
C GLN A 110 3.28 1.85 10.52
N ILE A 111 3.13 2.71 11.52
CA ILE A 111 4.24 3.26 12.29
C ILE A 111 3.88 3.30 13.78
N CYS A 112 4.87 3.03 14.62
CA CYS A 112 4.70 3.08 16.07
C CYS A 112 4.61 4.53 16.58
N GLY A 113 3.71 4.77 17.54
CA GLY A 113 3.57 6.06 18.21
C GLY A 113 4.87 6.54 18.85
N SER A 114 5.71 5.60 19.30
CA SER A 114 7.04 5.83 19.88
C SER A 114 8.08 6.42 18.93
N THR A 115 7.78 6.47 17.63
CA THR A 115 8.64 7.10 16.60
C THR A 115 8.38 8.60 16.45
N PHE A 116 7.21 9.08 16.89
CA PHE A 116 6.88 10.49 16.87
C PHE A 116 7.50 11.21 18.06
N ASP A 117 7.70 12.51 17.91
CA ASP A 117 8.16 13.36 19.01
C ASP A 117 7.14 13.38 20.16
N THR A 118 7.62 13.45 21.40
CA THR A 118 6.73 13.46 22.58
C THR A 118 5.83 14.69 22.62
N SER A 119 6.21 15.79 21.96
CA SER A 119 5.38 16.99 21.80
C SER A 119 4.07 16.74 21.02
N CYS A 120 3.99 15.64 20.28
CA CYS A 120 2.82 15.29 19.47
C CYS A 120 1.65 14.73 20.27
N ASN A 121 1.84 14.42 21.56
CA ASN A 121 0.82 13.84 22.44
C ASN A 121 0.19 12.54 21.89
N LEU A 122 0.91 11.83 21.03
CA LEU A 122 0.51 10.52 20.54
C LEU A 122 0.86 9.46 21.59
N ASN A 123 0.01 8.45 21.74
CA ASN A 123 0.31 7.31 22.60
C ASN A 123 1.49 6.50 22.02
N ALA A 124 2.63 6.51 22.71
CA ALA A 124 3.84 5.81 22.28
C ALA A 124 3.64 4.30 22.15
N ASP A 125 2.69 3.74 22.89
CA ASP A 125 2.33 2.31 22.86
C ASP A 125 1.20 2.00 21.88
N SER A 126 0.92 2.87 20.91
CA SER A 126 -0.09 2.62 19.87
C SER A 126 0.55 2.52 18.50
N LEU A 127 -0.07 1.74 17.62
CA LEU A 127 0.21 1.68 16.20
C LEU A 127 -0.66 2.72 15.46
N TYR A 128 -0.02 3.50 14.60
CA TYR A 128 -0.65 4.51 13.76
C TYR A 128 -0.54 4.12 12.29
N TYR A 129 -1.46 4.62 11.48
CA TYR A 129 -1.42 4.52 10.03
C TYR A 129 -1.22 5.90 9.41
N CYS A 130 -0.30 5.96 8.47
CA CYS A 130 0.05 7.10 7.65
C CYS A 130 -0.41 6.83 6.22
N SER A 131 -1.30 7.66 5.69
CA SER A 131 -1.77 7.51 4.30
C SER A 131 -0.70 7.91 3.28
N GLY A 132 0.26 8.72 3.70
CA GLY A 132 1.34 9.27 2.88
C GLY A 132 2.33 10.06 3.74
N VAL A 133 3.43 10.47 3.13
CA VAL A 133 4.35 11.39 3.77
C VAL A 133 3.66 12.74 3.98
N GLY A 134 3.92 13.38 5.12
CA GLY A 134 3.25 14.61 5.55
C GLY A 134 1.81 14.43 6.05
N SER A 135 1.25 13.22 5.96
CA SER A 135 -0.08 12.95 6.51
C SER A 135 -0.09 12.99 8.04
N THR A 136 -1.26 13.31 8.61
CA THR A 136 -1.47 13.21 10.06
C THR A 136 -1.68 11.75 10.46
N PRO A 137 -0.91 11.22 11.42
CA PRO A 137 -1.03 9.83 11.83
C PRO A 137 -2.40 9.54 12.44
N SER A 138 -3.03 8.47 11.98
CA SER A 138 -4.31 8.00 12.51
C SER A 138 -4.10 6.77 13.37
N GLU A 139 -4.46 6.82 14.66
CA GLU A 139 -4.36 5.65 15.55
C GLU A 139 -5.21 4.50 14.98
N ILE A 140 -4.62 3.31 14.87
CA ILE A 140 -5.33 2.12 14.40
C ILE A 140 -5.45 1.05 15.47
N GLN A 141 -4.48 0.96 16.39
CA GLN A 141 -4.49 -0.04 17.44
C GLN A 141 -3.64 0.38 18.62
N SER A 142 -4.16 0.27 19.84
CA SER A 142 -3.34 0.35 21.05
C SER A 142 -2.62 -0.98 21.28
N CYS A 143 -1.29 -0.97 21.45
CA CYS A 143 -0.48 -2.13 21.82
C CYS A 143 -0.47 -2.38 23.34
N LYS A 144 -1.15 -1.55 24.15
CA LYS A 144 -1.33 -1.88 25.58
C LYS A 144 -2.18 -3.13 25.70
N SER A 145 -1.64 -4.14 26.36
CA SER A 145 -2.38 -5.32 26.81
C SER A 145 -3.51 -4.84 27.73
N ASP A 146 -4.73 -4.75 27.21
CA ASP A 146 -5.89 -4.68 28.08
C ASP A 146 -6.00 -6.04 28.78
N SER A 147 -6.15 -6.04 30.09
CA SER A 147 -6.21 -7.27 30.90
C SER A 147 -7.37 -8.20 30.55
N LYS A 148 -8.21 -7.83 29.58
CA LYS A 148 -9.37 -8.58 29.10
C LYS A 148 -9.15 -9.28 27.76
N THR A 149 -8.26 -8.79 26.89
CA THR A 149 -7.92 -9.54 25.67
C THR A 149 -6.91 -10.63 26.00
N LYS A 150 -7.06 -11.78 25.35
CA LYS A 150 -6.08 -12.88 25.46
C LYS A 150 -4.75 -12.57 24.79
N PHE A 151 -4.67 -11.46 24.06
CA PHE A 151 -3.46 -11.01 23.37
C PHE A 151 -2.61 -10.19 24.31
N LYS A 152 -1.64 -10.84 24.94
CA LYS A 152 -0.57 -10.12 25.64
C LYS A 152 0.42 -9.62 24.60
N PHE A 153 0.38 -8.33 24.32
CA PHE A 153 1.49 -7.67 23.64
C PHE A 153 2.67 -7.67 24.62
N THR A 154 3.70 -8.43 24.27
CA THR A 154 4.84 -8.67 25.16
C THR A 154 5.73 -7.45 25.27
N GLU A 155 5.76 -6.55 24.28
CA GLU A 155 6.54 -5.32 24.35
C GLU A 155 5.89 -4.16 23.60
N SER A 156 6.18 -2.94 24.08
CA SER A 156 5.91 -1.65 23.43
C SER A 156 6.19 -1.69 21.93
N CYS A 157 5.43 -0.94 21.13
CA CYS A 157 5.59 -0.83 19.69
C CYS A 157 7.06 -0.50 19.33
N PRO A 158 7.85 -1.46 18.79
CA PRO A 158 9.26 -1.25 18.52
C PRO A 158 9.44 -0.16 17.46
N ARG A 159 10.45 0.70 17.60
CA ARG A 159 10.68 1.84 16.68
C ARG A 159 10.70 1.46 15.20
N ASP A 160 11.09 0.23 14.88
CA ASP A 160 11.27 -0.25 13.50
C ASP A 160 10.17 -1.24 13.06
N ALA A 161 9.15 -1.47 13.89
CA ALA A 161 8.13 -2.46 13.58
C ALA A 161 6.96 -1.83 12.82
N SER A 162 6.57 -2.46 11.72
CA SER A 162 5.34 -2.18 10.98
C SER A 162 4.06 -2.60 11.74
N GLY A 163 4.12 -2.74 13.06
CA GLY A 163 3.07 -3.33 13.87
C GLY A 163 3.42 -3.38 15.36
N CYS A 164 2.42 -3.59 16.22
CA CYS A 164 2.68 -4.04 17.58
C CYS A 164 3.37 -5.42 17.47
N ALA A 165 4.69 -5.45 17.59
CA ALA A 165 5.45 -6.66 17.32
C ALA A 165 5.05 -7.77 18.31
N PHE A 166 4.47 -8.83 17.79
CA PHE A 166 4.49 -10.13 18.45
C PHE A 166 5.91 -10.66 18.25
N LYS A 167 6.82 -10.38 19.19
CA LYS A 167 8.16 -10.99 19.15
C LYS A 167 7.98 -12.49 19.18
N ASP A 168 8.31 -13.14 18.06
CA ASP A 168 8.55 -14.57 17.94
C ASP A 168 7.48 -15.50 18.51
N ASP A 169 6.25 -15.02 18.71
CA ASP A 169 5.15 -15.93 19.04
C ASP A 169 4.96 -16.83 17.82
N PRO A 170 5.16 -18.16 17.96
CA PRO A 170 4.91 -19.08 16.89
C PRO A 170 3.48 -18.86 16.44
N VAL A 171 3.32 -18.36 15.21
CA VAL A 171 2.02 -18.07 14.64
C VAL A 171 1.27 -19.38 14.58
N ASP A 172 0.26 -19.53 15.43
CA ASP A 172 -0.55 -20.73 15.48
C ASP A 172 -1.24 -20.88 14.11
N PRO A 173 -0.93 -21.93 13.32
CA PRO A 173 -1.52 -22.12 12.01
C PRO A 173 -3.04 -22.38 12.08
N THR A 174 -3.59 -22.62 13.27
CA THR A 174 -5.03 -22.76 13.52
C THR A 174 -5.71 -21.44 13.92
N ASP A 175 -4.96 -20.36 14.14
CA ASP A 175 -5.52 -19.03 14.39
C ASP A 175 -6.24 -18.54 13.13
N PRO A 176 -7.57 -18.31 13.15
CA PRO A 176 -8.30 -17.87 11.97
C PRO A 176 -7.97 -16.40 11.60
N CYS A 177 -7.18 -15.70 12.40
CA CYS A 177 -6.69 -14.35 12.15
C CYS A 177 -5.32 -14.32 11.44
N VAL A 178 -4.82 -15.45 10.96
CA VAL A 178 -3.53 -15.50 10.25
C VAL A 178 -3.74 -15.80 8.76
N CYS A 179 -2.81 -15.33 7.96
CA CYS A 179 -2.75 -15.61 6.54
C CYS A 179 -2.57 -17.11 6.30
N THR A 180 -3.48 -17.68 5.52
CA THR A 180 -3.42 -19.08 5.05
C THR A 180 -2.76 -19.23 3.69
N GLN A 181 -2.30 -18.12 3.08
CA GLN A 181 -1.58 -18.11 1.80
C GLN A 181 -0.49 -17.03 1.83
N ALA A 182 0.75 -17.43 1.55
CA ALA A 182 1.86 -16.51 1.38
C ALA A 182 1.72 -15.68 0.08
N ASN A 183 2.29 -14.48 0.08
CA ASN A 183 2.25 -13.48 -1.00
C ASN A 183 0.83 -13.16 -1.49
N SER A 184 -0.17 -13.26 -0.61
CA SER A 184 -1.56 -12.96 -0.94
C SER A 184 -1.96 -11.56 -0.48
N THR A 185 -2.93 -10.97 -1.18
CA THR A 185 -3.59 -9.73 -0.80
C THR A 185 -5.02 -10.03 -0.38
N LEU A 186 -5.35 -9.71 0.87
CA LEU A 186 -6.65 -9.97 1.48
C LEU A 186 -7.30 -8.65 1.89
N CYS A 187 -8.62 -8.64 1.98
CA CYS A 187 -9.37 -7.57 2.60
C CYS A 187 -9.54 -7.84 4.09
N GLY A 188 -9.74 -6.79 4.88
CA GLY A 188 -10.08 -6.97 6.29
C GLY A 188 -11.32 -7.84 6.50
N THR A 189 -12.28 -7.77 5.57
CA THR A 189 -13.48 -8.63 5.56
C THR A 189 -13.21 -10.11 5.25
N ASP A 190 -12.03 -10.48 4.77
CA ASP A 190 -11.68 -11.89 4.57
C ASP A 190 -11.27 -12.59 5.86
N PHE A 191 -11.06 -11.83 6.92
CA PHE A 191 -10.79 -12.35 8.25
C PHE A 191 -12.07 -12.31 9.10
N PRO A 192 -12.21 -13.21 10.07
CA PRO A 192 -13.30 -13.13 11.04
C PRO A 192 -13.31 -11.78 11.77
N GLU A 193 -14.49 -11.26 12.07
CA GLU A 193 -14.67 -9.98 12.77
C GLU A 193 -13.93 -9.93 14.12
N GLN A 194 -13.85 -11.06 14.82
CA GLN A 194 -13.11 -11.20 16.09
C GLN A 194 -11.61 -10.90 15.99
N CYS A 195 -11.05 -10.85 14.78
CA CYS A 195 -9.66 -10.52 14.54
C CYS A 195 -9.38 -9.02 14.61
N GLY A 196 -10.42 -8.17 14.57
CA GLY A 196 -10.28 -6.72 14.71
C GLY A 196 -9.61 -6.04 13.52
N TYR A 197 -9.53 -6.69 12.36
CA TYR A 197 -9.05 -6.07 11.13
C TYR A 197 -10.05 -5.05 10.61
N ILE A 198 -9.54 -3.96 10.03
CA ILE A 198 -10.37 -2.90 9.45
C ILE A 198 -11.04 -3.48 8.20
N ALA A 199 -12.36 -3.68 8.25
CA ALA A 199 -13.12 -4.28 7.16
C ALA A 199 -12.84 -3.61 5.80
N ALA A 200 -12.86 -2.28 5.77
CA ALA A 200 -12.54 -1.46 4.60
C ALA A 200 -11.02 -1.24 4.44
N ALA A 201 -10.21 -2.29 4.53
CA ALA A 201 -8.77 -2.19 4.31
C ALA A 201 -8.17 -3.38 3.57
N VAL A 202 -7.05 -3.13 2.90
CA VAL A 202 -6.25 -4.09 2.16
C VAL A 202 -5.06 -4.51 3.02
N TYR A 203 -4.82 -5.82 3.06
CA TYR A 203 -3.73 -6.45 3.79
C TYR A 203 -2.88 -7.32 2.87
N THR A 204 -1.58 -7.40 3.14
CA THR A 204 -0.65 -8.34 2.52
C THR A 204 -0.19 -9.42 3.48
N CYS A 205 0.00 -10.61 2.94
CA CYS A 205 0.44 -11.78 3.67
C CYS A 205 1.84 -12.18 3.19
N PRO A 206 2.93 -11.70 3.81
CA PRO A 206 4.28 -11.93 3.28
C PRO A 206 4.75 -13.40 3.36
N LYS A 207 4.21 -14.18 4.31
CA LYS A 207 4.54 -15.60 4.49
C LYS A 207 3.35 -16.35 5.11
N GLN A 208 3.45 -17.68 5.18
CA GLN A 208 2.47 -18.53 5.83
C GLN A 208 3.13 -19.48 6.84
N PRO A 209 2.60 -19.61 8.07
CA PRO A 209 1.58 -18.74 8.67
C PRO A 209 2.18 -17.37 9.04
N ALA A 210 1.44 -16.29 8.85
CA ALA A 210 1.81 -14.95 9.33
C ALA A 210 0.58 -14.11 9.59
N ARG A 211 0.71 -13.12 10.48
CA ARG A 211 -0.31 -12.08 10.60
C ARG A 211 -0.30 -11.18 9.36
N PRO A 212 -1.47 -10.80 8.84
CA PRO A 212 -1.57 -9.83 7.74
C PRO A 212 -1.00 -8.47 8.11
N GLN A 213 -0.38 -7.80 7.15
CA GLN A 213 0.15 -6.45 7.26
C GLN A 213 -0.77 -5.48 6.53
N LEU A 214 -1.20 -4.40 7.18
CA LEU A 214 -2.07 -3.41 6.55
C LEU A 214 -1.30 -2.66 5.47
N VAL A 215 -1.81 -2.70 4.25
CA VAL A 215 -1.25 -1.94 3.11
C VAL A 215 -1.95 -0.59 3.00
N SER A 216 -3.29 -0.61 2.93
CA SER A 216 -4.06 0.61 2.71
C SER A 216 -5.45 0.53 3.29
N LYS A 217 -5.98 1.68 3.72
CA LYS A 217 -7.42 1.84 3.99
C LYS A 217 -8.13 2.16 2.68
N CYS A 218 -9.30 1.56 2.48
CA CYS A 218 -10.18 1.88 1.38
C CYS A 218 -10.99 3.14 1.73
N PRO A 219 -11.23 4.04 0.77
CA PRO A 219 -11.99 5.27 1.01
C PRO A 219 -13.49 5.00 1.25
N GLU A 220 -14.00 3.83 0.84
CA GLU A 220 -15.39 3.43 1.05
C GLU A 220 -15.51 1.95 1.43
N ASP A 221 -16.58 1.62 2.16
CA ASP A 221 -16.99 0.27 2.47
C ASP A 221 -17.23 -0.50 1.17
N ASN A 222 -16.55 -1.64 0.97
CA ASN A 222 -16.60 -2.56 -0.19
C ASN A 222 -15.59 -2.36 -1.33
N GLN A 223 -14.77 -1.30 -1.36
CA GLN A 223 -13.81 -1.15 -2.47
C GLN A 223 -12.69 -2.20 -2.46
N CYS A 224 -12.36 -2.78 -1.30
CA CYS A 224 -11.33 -3.80 -1.22
C CYS A 224 -11.67 -5.04 -2.07
N ALA A 225 -12.93 -5.49 -2.06
CA ALA A 225 -13.39 -6.64 -2.83
C ALA A 225 -13.25 -6.42 -4.35
N ASN A 226 -13.40 -5.17 -4.81
CA ASN A 226 -13.26 -4.83 -6.22
C ASN A 226 -11.79 -4.79 -6.68
N ARG A 227 -10.85 -4.36 -5.82
CA ARG A 227 -9.41 -4.34 -6.15
C ARG A 227 -8.81 -5.73 -6.39
N ARG A 228 -9.35 -6.78 -5.75
CA ARG A 228 -8.92 -8.17 -5.98
C ARG A 228 -9.11 -8.65 -7.42
N LYS A 229 -10.08 -8.09 -8.16
CA LYS A 229 -10.34 -8.49 -9.55
C LYS A 229 -9.31 -7.94 -10.52
N VAL A 230 -8.68 -6.81 -10.20
CA VAL A 230 -7.75 -6.12 -11.11
C VAL A 230 -6.34 -6.72 -11.03
N LEU A 231 -5.89 -7.14 -9.83
CA LEU A 231 -4.53 -7.68 -9.63
C LEU A 231 -4.31 -9.13 -10.11
N ARG A 232 -5.34 -9.83 -10.58
CA ARG A 232 -5.22 -11.22 -11.11
C ARG A 232 -5.09 -11.30 -12.64
N VAL A 233 -4.96 -10.18 -13.33
CA VAL A 233 -4.97 -10.11 -14.81
C VAL A 233 -3.58 -9.79 -15.39
N SER A 234 -2.50 -10.06 -14.65
CA SER A 234 -1.12 -9.81 -15.10
C SER A 234 -0.29 -11.08 -15.03
#